data_AF-A0A328W7C3-F1
#
_entry.id   AF-A0A328W7C3-F1
#
_cell.length_a   1.000
_cell.length_b   1.000
_cell.length_c   1.000
_cell.angle_alpha   90.00
_cell.angle_beta   90.00
_cell.angle_gamma   90.00
#
_symmetry.space_group_name_H-M   'P 1'
#
loop_
_entity.id
_entity.type
_entity.pdbx_description
1 polymer ?
#
loop_
_entity_poly.entity_id
_entity_poly.type
_entity_poly.pdbx_seq_one_letter_code
_entity_poly.pdbx_strand_id
1 'polypeptide(L)'
;MRQVKYFSVFLISIFICFISVQNIYASTNIPEDIQKYAEGTGLEEFKKLILVDPVGYGYADKDEVNNVTLGPGFEVHLFDASKFNNVSTSLIDVSKPTGQYEFIVMSNGLGKSFLTIERYEDSFRVVVAGGDASRLAKSLDIMTNTLSTNSDYTDPVLIKDGNIRYLVANLNGKEVNIPDVPAEKNALMGGMDNNQLWDSEKTISFLKQVQSHGGNPDADGTGGYPILESNASNGVNNYFLTAVTSLLVAAVFTFIVYLLFKKKPIKK
;
A
#
# COMPACT_ATOMS: atom_id res chain seq x y z
N MET A 1 6.77 -18.11 50.05
CA MET A 1 7.89 -18.32 49.09
C MET A 1 7.58 -19.29 47.94
N ARG A 2 6.73 -20.31 48.09
CA ARG A 2 6.40 -21.26 47.00
C ARG A 2 5.58 -20.64 45.85
N GLN A 3 4.71 -19.67 46.15
CA GLN A 3 3.87 -19.02 45.13
C GLN A 3 4.60 -17.98 44.26
N VAL A 4 5.66 -17.35 44.76
CA VAL A 4 6.50 -16.41 43.99
C VAL A 4 7.28 -17.14 42.88
N LYS A 5 7.64 -18.41 43.12
CA LYS A 5 8.31 -19.26 42.13
C LYS A 5 7.39 -19.58 40.93
N TYR A 6 6.11 -19.87 41.18
CA TYR A 6 5.15 -20.14 40.10
C TYR A 6 4.77 -18.87 39.32
N PHE A 7 4.70 -17.71 39.98
CA PHE A 7 4.45 -16.43 39.32
C PHE A 7 5.60 -16.05 38.36
N SER A 8 6.84 -16.33 38.75
CA SER A 8 8.01 -16.07 37.90
C SER A 8 8.06 -16.98 36.67
N VAL A 9 7.68 -18.26 36.81
CA VAL A 9 7.58 -19.20 35.68
C VAL A 9 6.45 -18.82 34.72
N PHE A 10 5.32 -18.32 35.24
CA PHE A 10 4.21 -17.84 34.42
C PHE A 10 4.58 -16.58 33.60
N LEU A 11 5.30 -15.62 34.20
CA LEU A 11 5.79 -14.43 33.49
C LEU A 11 6.81 -14.78 32.41
N ILE A 12 7.72 -15.72 32.66
CA ILE A 12 8.69 -16.19 31.65
C ILE A 12 7.97 -16.93 30.51
N SER A 13 6.95 -17.72 30.81
CA SER A 13 6.12 -18.40 29.80
C SER A 13 5.39 -17.40 28.89
N ILE A 14 4.81 -16.34 29.44
CA ILE A 14 4.19 -15.26 28.66
C ILE A 14 5.23 -14.56 27.78
N PHE A 15 6.43 -14.28 28.31
CA PHE A 15 7.48 -13.63 27.53
C PHE A 15 7.97 -14.49 26.36
N ILE A 16 8.02 -15.82 26.53
CA ILE A 16 8.40 -16.75 25.46
C ILE A 16 7.29 -16.87 24.39
N CYS A 17 6.01 -16.74 24.75
CA CYS A 17 4.93 -16.71 23.76
C CYS A 17 4.92 -15.43 22.90
N PHE A 18 5.45 -14.30 23.40
CA PHE A 18 5.51 -13.05 22.64
C PHE A 18 6.67 -12.97 21.64
N ILE A 19 7.70 -13.82 21.75
CA ILE A 19 8.88 -13.79 20.85
C ILE A 19 8.65 -14.59 19.56
N SER A 20 7.54 -15.33 19.46
CA SER A 20 7.27 -16.25 18.35
C SER A 20 6.11 -15.83 17.44
N VAL A 21 5.74 -14.54 17.41
CA VAL A 21 5.03 -14.00 16.24
C VAL A 21 6.07 -13.72 15.17
N GLN A 22 6.65 -14.78 14.62
CA GLN A 22 7.16 -14.65 13.27
C GLN A 22 5.92 -14.40 12.43
N ASN A 23 5.76 -13.17 11.94
CA ASN A 23 4.86 -12.93 10.83
C ASN A 23 5.35 -13.87 9.73
N ILE A 24 4.68 -15.02 9.58
CA ILE A 24 4.83 -15.89 8.42
C ILE A 24 4.19 -15.12 7.29
N TYR A 25 4.89 -14.08 6.84
CA TYR A 25 4.63 -13.53 5.54
C TYR A 25 5.04 -14.62 4.57
N ALA A 26 4.13 -14.98 3.68
CA ALA A 26 4.43 -15.78 2.50
C ALA A 26 5.49 -15.00 1.69
N SER A 27 6.77 -15.22 2.02
CA SER A 27 7.87 -14.86 1.14
C SER A 27 7.67 -15.71 -0.09
N THR A 28 7.32 -15.06 -1.19
CA THR A 28 7.32 -15.71 -2.49
C THR A 28 8.75 -16.18 -2.82
N ASN A 29 8.87 -16.90 -3.93
CA ASN A 29 10.05 -17.61 -4.40
C ASN A 29 11.21 -16.66 -4.80
N ILE A 30 11.68 -15.82 -3.87
CA ILE A 30 12.77 -14.87 -4.06
C ILE A 30 14.10 -15.63 -4.04
N PRO A 31 14.95 -15.47 -5.07
CA PRO A 31 16.29 -16.04 -5.05
C PRO A 31 17.10 -15.58 -3.83
N GLU A 32 17.83 -16.51 -3.20
CA GLU A 32 18.59 -16.25 -1.97
C GLU A 32 19.61 -15.10 -2.12
N ASP A 33 20.23 -14.98 -3.29
CA ASP A 33 21.18 -13.92 -3.62
C ASP A 33 20.51 -12.54 -3.66
N ILE A 34 19.30 -12.46 -4.21
CA ILE A 34 18.47 -11.24 -4.21
C ILE A 34 18.04 -10.89 -2.79
N GLN A 35 17.53 -11.86 -2.02
CA GLN A 35 17.12 -11.65 -0.63
C GLN A 35 18.28 -11.08 0.21
N LYS A 36 19.45 -11.70 0.10
CA LYS A 36 20.65 -11.28 0.84
C LYS A 36 21.13 -9.89 0.43
N TYR A 37 21.10 -9.57 -0.85
CA TYR A 37 21.44 -8.21 -1.31
C TYR A 37 20.43 -7.18 -0.78
N ALA A 38 19.13 -7.51 -0.80
CA ALA A 38 18.07 -6.65 -0.31
C ALA A 38 18.21 -6.34 1.19
N GLU A 39 18.48 -7.35 2.02
CA GLU A 39 18.64 -7.20 3.46
C GLU A 39 19.90 -6.42 3.85
N GLY A 40 20.96 -6.53 3.05
CA GLY A 40 22.22 -5.84 3.27
C GLY A 40 22.30 -4.53 2.48
N THR A 41 23.05 -4.56 1.38
CA THR A 41 23.40 -3.38 0.58
C THR A 41 22.17 -2.63 0.08
N GLY A 42 21.13 -3.33 -0.38
CA GLY A 42 19.92 -2.70 -0.90
C GLY A 42 19.19 -1.85 0.16
N LEU A 43 19.04 -2.37 1.38
CA LEU A 43 18.41 -1.63 2.47
C LEU A 43 19.28 -0.46 2.95
N GLU A 44 20.60 -0.59 2.92
CA GLU A 44 21.50 0.53 3.26
C GLU A 44 21.47 1.64 2.21
N GLU A 45 21.42 1.29 0.92
CA GLU A 45 21.22 2.24 -0.18
C GLU A 45 19.87 2.94 -0.06
N PHE A 46 18.81 2.20 0.25
CA PHE A 46 17.49 2.74 0.55
C PHE A 46 17.58 3.79 1.67
N LYS A 47 18.10 3.42 2.84
CA LYS A 47 18.20 4.34 3.99
C LYS A 47 18.99 5.60 3.62
N LYS A 48 20.11 5.44 2.93
CA LYS A 48 20.95 6.57 2.50
C LYS A 48 20.17 7.57 1.63
N LEU A 49 19.33 7.09 0.71
CA LEU A 49 18.50 7.97 -0.12
C LEU A 49 17.45 8.70 0.70
N ILE A 50 16.72 7.97 1.55
CA ILE A 50 15.62 8.51 2.34
C ILE A 50 16.11 9.48 3.43
N LEU A 51 17.28 9.24 4.01
CA LEU A 51 17.90 10.10 5.04
C LEU A 51 18.21 11.53 4.55
N VAL A 52 18.20 11.78 3.23
CA VAL A 52 18.33 13.12 2.65
C VAL A 52 17.13 13.99 3.03
N ASP A 53 15.91 13.44 2.99
CA ASP A 53 14.67 14.12 3.39
C ASP A 53 13.62 13.13 3.90
N PRO A 54 13.75 12.63 5.15
CA PRO A 54 12.84 11.61 5.69
C PRO A 54 11.36 12.01 5.57
N VAL A 55 11.05 13.27 5.88
CA VAL A 55 9.67 13.79 5.88
C VAL A 55 9.12 13.85 4.46
N GLY A 56 9.91 14.27 3.47
CA GLY A 56 9.52 14.24 2.07
C GLY A 56 9.18 12.84 1.55
N TYR A 57 9.79 11.80 2.11
CA TYR A 57 9.49 10.40 1.80
C TYR A 57 8.41 9.76 2.71
N GLY A 58 7.80 10.53 3.62
CA GLY A 58 6.70 10.05 4.46
C GLY A 58 7.12 9.38 5.77
N TYR A 59 8.36 9.60 6.21
CA TYR A 59 8.89 9.23 7.53
C TYR A 59 8.81 10.41 8.50
N ALA A 60 8.71 10.14 9.79
CA ALA A 60 8.68 11.14 10.85
C ALA A 60 10.03 11.84 11.00
N ASP A 61 11.12 11.08 11.03
CA ASP A 61 12.48 11.57 11.24
C ASP A 61 13.54 10.56 10.77
N LYS A 62 14.82 10.90 10.99
CA LYS A 62 15.96 10.05 10.65
C LYS A 62 16.03 8.78 11.49
N ASP A 63 15.55 8.82 12.73
CA ASP A 63 15.60 7.66 13.62
C ASP A 63 14.61 6.60 13.16
N GLU A 64 13.42 7.00 12.68
CA GLU A 64 12.50 6.07 12.02
C GLU A 64 13.16 5.40 10.82
N VAL A 65 13.81 6.17 9.95
CA VAL A 65 14.50 5.64 8.75
C VAL A 65 15.61 4.66 9.13
N ASN A 66 16.40 4.94 10.16
CA ASN A 66 17.48 4.06 10.59
C ASN A 66 16.99 2.72 11.14
N ASN A 67 15.75 2.68 11.66
CA ASN A 67 15.14 1.50 12.28
C ASN A 67 14.21 0.72 11.34
N VAL A 68 14.11 1.10 10.06
CA VAL A 68 13.33 0.32 9.10
C VAL A 68 13.92 -1.07 8.88
N THR A 69 13.05 -2.04 8.62
CA THR A 69 13.42 -3.41 8.30
C THR A 69 12.89 -3.82 6.94
N LEU A 70 13.52 -4.81 6.32
CA LEU A 70 12.97 -5.42 5.12
C LEU A 70 11.77 -6.30 5.48
N GLY A 71 10.69 -6.17 4.73
CA GLY A 71 9.51 -7.01 4.81
C GLY A 71 9.40 -7.96 3.63
N PRO A 72 8.18 -8.41 3.28
CA PRO A 72 7.96 -9.40 2.21
C PRO A 72 8.41 -8.88 0.85
N GLY A 73 8.95 -9.79 0.04
CA GLY A 73 9.39 -9.55 -1.34
C GLY A 73 8.58 -10.33 -2.36
N PHE A 74 8.48 -9.77 -3.57
CA PHE A 74 7.79 -10.37 -4.71
C PHE A 74 8.61 -10.20 -5.99
N GLU A 75 8.65 -11.24 -6.82
CA GLU A 75 9.04 -11.05 -8.22
C GLU A 75 7.97 -10.18 -8.92
N VAL A 76 8.43 -9.14 -9.61
CA VAL A 76 7.56 -8.21 -10.32
C VAL A 76 7.23 -8.79 -11.69
N HIS A 77 5.94 -8.93 -11.95
CA HIS A 77 5.40 -9.24 -13.26
C HIS A 77 4.78 -8.01 -13.90
N LEU A 78 4.74 -7.97 -15.22
CA LEU A 78 3.95 -7.01 -15.99
C LEU A 78 2.94 -7.74 -16.85
N PHE A 79 1.85 -7.07 -17.21
CA PHE A 79 0.97 -7.58 -18.27
C PHE A 79 1.73 -7.65 -19.60
N ASP A 80 1.62 -8.80 -20.24
CA ASP A 80 2.10 -9.07 -21.58
C ASP A 80 0.99 -8.72 -22.57
N ALA A 81 1.18 -7.60 -23.28
CA ALA A 81 0.23 -7.08 -24.26
C ALA A 81 -0.18 -8.14 -25.30
N SER A 82 0.77 -8.99 -25.72
CA SER A 82 0.52 -10.02 -26.74
C SER A 82 -0.41 -11.14 -26.25
N LYS A 83 -0.36 -11.45 -24.95
CA LYS A 83 -1.22 -12.46 -24.32
C LYS A 83 -2.57 -11.88 -23.92
N PHE A 84 -2.58 -10.63 -23.47
CA PHE A 84 -3.75 -9.99 -22.87
C PHE A 84 -4.99 -9.99 -23.78
N ASN A 85 -4.79 -9.85 -25.10
CA ASN A 85 -5.87 -9.87 -26.07
C ASN A 85 -6.63 -11.21 -26.12
N ASN A 86 -5.96 -12.33 -25.85
CA ASN A 86 -6.48 -13.68 -26.09
C ASN A 86 -6.98 -14.41 -24.84
N VAL A 87 -6.80 -13.85 -23.64
CA VAL A 87 -7.19 -14.49 -22.36
C VAL A 87 -8.42 -13.81 -21.77
N SER A 88 -9.29 -14.58 -21.12
CA SER A 88 -10.50 -14.06 -20.48
C SER A 88 -10.46 -14.05 -18.94
N THR A 89 -9.64 -14.89 -18.30
CA THR A 89 -9.86 -15.22 -16.87
C THR A 89 -8.66 -15.14 -15.93
N SER A 90 -7.42 -15.27 -16.42
CA SER A 90 -6.22 -15.31 -15.56
C SER A 90 -5.29 -14.13 -15.81
N LEU A 91 -5.01 -13.35 -14.75
CA LEU A 91 -4.02 -12.29 -14.71
C LEU A 91 -2.61 -12.89 -14.72
N ILE A 92 -2.40 -14.04 -14.07
CA ILE A 92 -1.11 -14.73 -14.07
C ILE A 92 -0.72 -15.16 -15.49
N ASP A 93 -1.64 -15.77 -16.25
CA ASP A 93 -1.40 -16.26 -17.61
C ASP A 93 -1.05 -15.14 -18.60
N VAL A 94 -1.65 -13.96 -18.41
CA VAL A 94 -1.35 -12.75 -19.22
C VAL A 94 -0.19 -11.94 -18.70
N SER A 95 0.53 -12.42 -17.69
CA SER A 95 1.69 -11.74 -17.15
C SER A 95 3.00 -12.36 -17.62
N LYS A 96 4.10 -11.63 -17.41
CA LYS A 96 5.46 -12.13 -17.56
C LYS A 96 6.38 -11.52 -16.49
N PRO A 97 7.36 -12.29 -16.00
CA PRO A 97 8.35 -11.78 -15.04
C PRO A 97 9.21 -10.71 -15.69
N THR A 98 9.67 -9.75 -14.88
CA THR A 98 10.55 -8.66 -15.31
C THR A 98 12.01 -8.86 -14.94
N GLY A 99 12.31 -9.81 -14.05
CA GLY A 99 13.62 -9.92 -13.40
C GLY A 99 13.88 -8.87 -12.31
N GLN A 100 12.85 -8.06 -11.97
CA GLN A 100 12.86 -7.16 -10.82
C GLN A 100 12.15 -7.80 -9.63
N TYR A 101 12.59 -7.44 -8.43
CA TYR A 101 12.03 -7.91 -7.17
C TYR A 101 11.68 -6.71 -6.30
N GLU A 102 10.42 -6.59 -5.91
CA GLU A 102 9.93 -5.48 -5.09
C GLU A 102 9.63 -5.97 -3.67
N PHE A 103 10.23 -5.30 -2.70
CA PHE A 103 10.10 -5.54 -1.28
C PHE A 103 9.30 -4.42 -0.62
N ILE A 104 8.51 -4.78 0.39
CA ILE A 104 7.89 -3.84 1.30
C ILE A 104 8.90 -3.51 2.39
N VAL A 105 9.31 -2.26 2.52
CA VAL A 105 10.10 -1.76 3.64
C VAL A 105 9.15 -1.42 4.80
N MET A 106 9.45 -1.97 5.97
CA MET A 106 8.62 -1.89 7.16
C MET A 106 9.19 -0.85 8.13
N SER A 107 8.31 -0.03 8.72
CA SER A 107 8.60 0.82 9.86
C SER A 107 7.68 0.43 11.01
N ASN A 108 8.24 0.07 12.16
CA ASN A 108 7.48 -0.39 13.33
C ASN A 108 6.46 -1.49 13.01
N GLY A 109 6.81 -2.41 12.11
CA GLY A 109 5.94 -3.51 11.67
C GLY A 109 4.84 -3.11 10.68
N LEU A 110 4.81 -1.86 10.21
CA LEU A 110 3.87 -1.39 9.18
C LEU A 110 4.59 -1.17 7.85
N GLY A 111 4.00 -1.63 6.76
CA GLY A 111 4.53 -1.40 5.41
C GLY A 111 4.51 0.08 5.08
N LYS A 112 5.67 0.63 4.68
CA LYS A 112 5.84 2.08 4.54
C LYS A 112 6.30 2.50 3.16
N SER A 113 7.32 1.85 2.63
CA SER A 113 7.86 2.17 1.31
C SER A 113 8.23 0.93 0.53
N PHE A 114 8.54 1.11 -0.75
CA PHE A 114 9.04 0.05 -1.61
C PHE A 114 10.56 0.12 -1.75
N LEU A 115 11.16 -1.05 -1.84
CA LEU A 115 12.53 -1.25 -2.31
C LEU A 115 12.47 -2.21 -3.50
N THR A 116 12.78 -1.74 -4.70
CA THR A 116 12.86 -2.60 -5.89
C THR A 116 14.32 -2.80 -6.28
N ILE A 117 14.69 -4.06 -6.48
CA ILE A 117 16.01 -4.51 -6.86
C ILE A 117 15.91 -5.23 -8.19
N GLU A 118 16.93 -5.09 -9.03
CA GLU A 118 17.04 -5.88 -10.25
C GLU A 118 18.45 -6.45 -10.41
N ARG A 119 18.51 -7.57 -11.15
CA ARG A 119 19.78 -8.06 -11.68
C ARG A 119 20.22 -7.16 -12.82
N TYR A 120 21.42 -6.59 -12.71
CA TYR A 120 22.03 -5.79 -13.76
C TYR A 120 23.42 -6.35 -14.06
N GLU A 121 23.58 -6.92 -15.26
CA GLU A 121 24.76 -7.69 -15.66
C GLU A 121 25.03 -8.83 -14.66
N ASP A 122 26.22 -8.87 -14.06
CA ASP A 122 26.61 -9.86 -13.04
C ASP A 122 26.43 -9.33 -11.60
N SER A 123 25.65 -8.26 -11.42
CA SER A 123 25.45 -7.58 -10.14
C SER A 123 23.99 -7.28 -9.82
N PHE A 124 23.74 -6.70 -8.65
CA PHE A 124 22.43 -6.22 -8.23
C PHE A 124 22.47 -4.70 -8.06
N ARG A 125 21.34 -4.04 -8.31
CA ARG A 125 21.16 -2.62 -8.03
C ARG A 125 19.77 -2.30 -7.52
N VAL A 126 19.68 -1.25 -6.72
CA VAL A 126 18.39 -0.63 -6.35
C VAL A 126 17.89 0.23 -7.50
N VAL A 127 16.66 -0.02 -7.95
CA VAL A 127 15.99 0.76 -9.02
C VAL A 127 14.85 1.62 -8.52
N VAL A 128 14.25 1.26 -7.38
CA VAL A 128 13.24 2.08 -6.70
C VAL A 128 13.52 2.05 -5.21
N ALA A 129 13.52 3.23 -4.60
CA ALA A 129 13.52 3.40 -3.15
C ALA A 129 12.52 4.51 -2.80
N GLY A 130 11.46 4.15 -2.08
CA GLY A 130 10.40 5.08 -1.65
C GLY A 130 9.01 4.66 -2.14
N GLY A 131 8.12 5.65 -2.28
CA GLY A 131 6.69 5.40 -2.52
C GLY A 131 5.96 4.95 -1.24
N ASP A 132 4.64 4.85 -1.34
CA ASP A 132 3.76 4.45 -0.23
C ASP A 132 3.33 2.99 -0.39
N ALA A 133 3.88 2.12 0.46
CA ALA A 133 3.58 0.69 0.47
C ALA A 133 2.48 0.28 1.44
N SER A 134 1.88 1.23 2.17
CA SER A 134 0.90 0.92 3.22
C SER A 134 -0.33 0.19 2.68
N ARG A 135 -0.80 0.57 1.48
CA ARG A 135 -1.94 -0.06 0.82
C ARG A 135 -1.63 -1.47 0.32
N LEU A 136 -0.45 -1.69 -0.27
CA LEU A 136 -0.05 -3.04 -0.68
C LEU A 136 0.12 -3.94 0.55
N ALA A 137 0.74 -3.45 1.63
CA ALA A 137 0.90 -4.20 2.87
C ALA A 137 -0.46 -4.63 3.46
N LYS A 138 -1.42 -3.71 3.52
CA LYS A 138 -2.80 -4.04 3.91
C LYS A 138 -3.44 -5.09 3.00
N SER A 139 -3.23 -4.97 1.69
CA SER A 139 -3.75 -5.91 0.70
C SER A 139 -3.16 -7.30 0.90
N LEU A 140 -1.85 -7.38 1.18
CA LEU A 140 -1.14 -8.60 1.49
C LEU A 140 -1.64 -9.24 2.79
N ASP A 141 -1.91 -8.45 3.82
CA ASP A 141 -2.47 -8.96 5.08
C ASP A 141 -3.86 -9.60 4.85
N ILE A 142 -4.74 -8.95 4.07
CA ILE A 142 -6.06 -9.49 3.72
C ILE A 142 -5.92 -10.80 2.94
N MET A 143 -5.05 -10.82 1.94
CA MET A 143 -4.80 -12.00 1.12
C MET A 143 -4.26 -13.14 1.99
N THR A 144 -3.18 -12.91 2.73
CA THR A 144 -2.52 -13.93 3.57
C THR A 144 -3.46 -14.47 4.65
N ASN A 145 -4.24 -13.61 5.31
CA ASN A 145 -5.25 -14.04 6.28
C ASN A 145 -6.31 -14.94 5.62
N THR A 146 -6.73 -14.62 4.40
CA THR A 146 -7.69 -15.47 3.68
C THR A 146 -7.05 -16.79 3.27
N LEU A 147 -5.86 -16.77 2.66
CA LEU A 147 -5.14 -17.95 2.20
C LEU A 147 -4.81 -18.91 3.35
N SER A 148 -4.38 -18.40 4.51
CA SER A 148 -4.01 -19.20 5.69
C SER A 148 -5.14 -20.07 6.25
N THR A 149 -6.40 -19.74 5.92
CA THR A 149 -7.58 -20.52 6.34
C THR A 149 -8.01 -21.57 5.31
N ASN A 150 -7.30 -21.69 4.18
CA ASN A 150 -7.61 -22.60 3.08
C ASN A 150 -6.43 -23.54 2.82
N SER A 151 -6.71 -24.76 2.35
CA SER A 151 -5.66 -25.76 2.07
C SER A 151 -5.23 -25.82 0.60
N ASP A 152 -6.01 -25.23 -0.30
CA ASP A 152 -5.74 -25.22 -1.75
C ASP A 152 -5.54 -23.78 -2.23
N TYR A 153 -4.29 -23.34 -2.21
CA TYR A 153 -3.90 -22.02 -2.71
C TYR A 153 -2.49 -22.00 -3.31
N THR A 154 -2.20 -20.96 -4.08
CA THR A 154 -0.84 -20.62 -4.52
C THR A 154 -0.33 -19.38 -3.79
N ASP A 155 0.99 -19.27 -3.64
CA ASP A 155 1.59 -18.04 -3.14
C ASP A 155 1.20 -16.83 -4.00
N PRO A 156 0.99 -15.64 -3.40
CA PRO A 156 0.65 -14.44 -4.16
C PRO A 156 1.72 -14.05 -5.17
N VAL A 157 1.33 -13.64 -6.37
CA VAL A 157 2.21 -13.04 -7.39
C VAL A 157 1.92 -11.54 -7.47
N LEU A 158 2.96 -10.72 -7.62
CA LEU A 158 2.82 -9.28 -7.79
C LEU A 158 2.84 -8.91 -9.27
N ILE A 159 1.70 -8.47 -9.78
CA ILE A 159 1.56 -8.01 -11.17
C ILE A 159 1.39 -6.49 -11.16
N LYS A 160 2.19 -5.79 -11.96
CA LYS A 160 2.13 -4.34 -12.14
C LYS A 160 1.49 -3.96 -13.47
N ASP A 161 0.71 -2.89 -13.42
CA ASP A 161 0.16 -2.21 -14.58
C ASP A 161 0.13 -0.70 -14.35
N GLY A 162 1.05 0.01 -15.00
CA GLY A 162 1.30 1.42 -14.74
C GLY A 162 1.63 1.66 -13.27
N ASN A 163 0.77 2.41 -12.59
CA ASN A 163 0.90 2.72 -11.17
C ASN A 163 0.11 1.78 -10.24
N ILE A 164 -0.51 0.73 -10.77
CA ILE A 164 -1.30 -0.23 -10.01
C ILE A 164 -0.49 -1.49 -9.78
N ARG A 165 -0.63 -2.04 -8.57
CA ARG A 165 -0.11 -3.36 -8.20
C ARG A 165 -1.29 -4.27 -7.89
N TYR A 166 -1.25 -5.49 -8.39
CA TYR A 166 -2.21 -6.55 -8.09
C TYR A 166 -1.45 -7.67 -7.39
N LEU A 167 -1.87 -8.03 -6.18
CA LEU A 167 -1.51 -9.31 -5.61
C LEU A 167 -2.51 -10.33 -6.14
N VAL A 168 -2.02 -11.41 -6.75
CA VAL A 168 -2.86 -12.42 -7.42
C VAL A 168 -2.51 -13.81 -6.90
N ALA A 169 -3.51 -14.62 -6.58
CA ALA A 169 -3.31 -15.99 -6.13
C ALA A 169 -4.43 -16.90 -6.67
N ASN A 170 -4.16 -18.19 -6.81
CA ASN A 170 -5.21 -19.19 -6.93
C ASN A 170 -5.71 -19.58 -5.54
N LEU A 171 -7.02 -19.67 -5.38
CA LEU A 171 -7.70 -20.08 -4.16
C LEU A 171 -8.85 -21.02 -4.53
N ASN A 172 -8.80 -22.27 -4.07
CA ASN A 172 -9.82 -23.29 -4.34
C ASN A 172 -10.12 -23.44 -5.85
N GLY A 173 -9.07 -23.51 -6.67
CA GLY A 173 -9.16 -23.61 -8.12
C GLY A 173 -9.63 -22.35 -8.87
N LYS A 174 -9.75 -21.20 -8.19
CA LYS A 174 -10.14 -19.92 -8.80
C LYS A 174 -9.07 -18.85 -8.60
N GLU A 175 -8.74 -18.11 -9.65
CA GLU A 175 -7.82 -16.99 -9.54
C GLU A 175 -8.53 -15.75 -8.97
N VAL A 176 -7.94 -15.21 -7.90
CA VAL A 176 -8.40 -14.03 -7.18
C VAL A 176 -7.27 -13.02 -7.07
N ASN A 177 -7.61 -11.75 -6.92
CA ASN A 177 -6.64 -10.68 -6.72
C ASN A 177 -7.12 -9.63 -5.72
N ILE A 178 -6.18 -8.81 -5.26
CA ILE A 178 -6.45 -7.59 -4.52
C ILE A 178 -5.55 -6.47 -5.06
N PRO A 179 -6.12 -5.37 -5.57
CA PRO A 179 -5.34 -4.28 -6.12
C PRO A 179 -4.94 -3.26 -5.05
N ASP A 180 -3.74 -2.69 -5.18
CA ASP A 180 -3.31 -1.49 -4.45
C ASP A 180 -3.91 -0.25 -5.11
N VAL A 181 -5.06 0.20 -4.59
CA VAL A 181 -5.80 1.35 -5.10
C VAL A 181 -6.09 2.37 -3.99
N PRO A 182 -5.80 3.67 -4.19
CA PRO A 182 -6.29 4.72 -3.30
C PRO A 182 -7.81 4.77 -3.28
N ALA A 183 -8.43 4.96 -2.11
CA ALA A 183 -9.88 4.87 -1.95
C ALA A 183 -10.66 5.81 -2.88
N GLU A 184 -10.11 6.99 -3.15
CA GLU A 184 -10.66 8.00 -4.07
C GLU A 184 -10.60 7.60 -5.55
N LYS A 185 -9.87 6.54 -5.89
CA LYS A 185 -9.71 6.00 -7.26
C LYS A 185 -10.51 4.71 -7.48
N ASN A 186 -11.16 4.14 -6.45
CA ASN A 186 -11.93 2.89 -6.58
C ASN A 186 -13.02 2.96 -7.67
N ALA A 187 -13.68 4.11 -7.81
CA ALA A 187 -14.68 4.31 -8.86
C ALA A 187 -14.09 4.21 -10.27
N LEU A 188 -12.83 4.62 -10.44
CA LEU A 188 -12.08 4.50 -11.71
C LEU A 188 -11.60 3.07 -11.96
N MET A 189 -11.82 2.14 -11.02
CA MET A 189 -11.43 0.73 -11.06
C MET A 189 -12.62 -0.23 -11.12
N GLY A 190 -13.77 0.22 -11.65
CA GLY A 190 -14.98 -0.61 -11.66
C GLY A 190 -15.46 -0.99 -10.25
N GLY A 191 -15.18 -0.11 -9.28
CA GLY A 191 -15.47 -0.29 -7.86
C GLY A 191 -14.51 -1.24 -7.13
N MET A 192 -13.43 -1.70 -7.78
CA MET A 192 -12.43 -2.52 -7.11
C MET A 192 -11.63 -1.70 -6.09
N ASP A 193 -11.44 -2.28 -4.92
CA ASP A 193 -10.73 -1.68 -3.79
C ASP A 193 -9.78 -2.68 -3.13
N ASN A 194 -9.04 -2.20 -2.12
CA ASN A 194 -8.08 -2.98 -1.35
C ASN A 194 -8.67 -3.52 -0.02
N ASN A 195 -9.99 -3.74 0.08
CA ASN A 195 -10.63 -4.23 1.30
C ASN A 195 -11.09 -5.69 1.21
N GLN A 196 -11.09 -6.26 0.00
CA GLN A 196 -11.55 -7.62 -0.24
C GLN A 196 -10.85 -8.25 -1.45
N LEU A 197 -10.96 -9.57 -1.57
CA LEU A 197 -10.55 -10.30 -2.76
C LEU A 197 -11.56 -10.08 -3.89
N TRP A 198 -11.04 -9.97 -5.11
CA TRP A 198 -11.79 -9.84 -6.35
C TRP A 198 -11.49 -11.00 -7.27
N ASP A 199 -12.49 -11.40 -8.05
CA ASP A 199 -12.28 -12.35 -9.13
C ASP A 199 -11.39 -11.73 -10.21
N SER A 200 -10.33 -12.44 -10.61
CA SER A 200 -9.43 -11.98 -11.66
C SER A 200 -10.12 -11.76 -13.00
N GLU A 201 -11.14 -12.56 -13.33
CA GLU A 201 -11.98 -12.37 -14.51
C GLU A 201 -12.67 -10.98 -14.54
N LYS A 202 -13.14 -10.49 -13.38
CA LYS A 202 -13.70 -9.13 -13.27
C LYS A 202 -12.63 -8.09 -13.58
N THR A 203 -11.41 -8.31 -13.09
CA THR A 203 -10.28 -7.39 -13.28
C THR A 203 -9.86 -7.33 -14.74
N ILE A 204 -9.73 -8.48 -15.41
CA ILE A 204 -9.42 -8.54 -16.85
C ILE A 204 -10.51 -7.88 -17.67
N SER A 205 -11.78 -8.17 -17.37
CA SER A 205 -12.91 -7.56 -18.08
C SER A 205 -12.88 -6.04 -17.98
N PHE A 206 -12.60 -5.52 -16.78
CA PHE A 206 -12.44 -4.09 -16.54
C PHE A 206 -11.23 -3.51 -17.33
N LEU A 207 -10.06 -4.15 -17.24
CA LEU A 207 -8.86 -3.68 -17.94
C LEU A 207 -9.02 -3.67 -19.46
N LYS A 208 -9.68 -4.69 -20.04
CA LYS A 208 -10.04 -4.70 -21.48
C LYS A 208 -10.99 -3.57 -21.85
N GLN A 209 -11.97 -3.27 -20.98
CA GLN A 209 -12.84 -2.12 -21.17
C GLN A 209 -12.03 -0.82 -21.19
N VAL A 210 -11.09 -0.62 -20.26
CA VAL A 210 -10.25 0.58 -20.21
C VAL A 210 -9.35 0.69 -21.45
N GLN A 211 -8.69 -0.39 -21.88
CA GLN A 211 -7.85 -0.38 -23.09
C GLN A 211 -8.63 0.06 -24.33
N SER A 212 -9.88 -0.38 -24.49
CA SER A 212 -10.74 0.05 -25.61
C SER A 212 -11.05 1.56 -25.64
N HIS A 213 -10.78 2.30 -24.55
CA HIS A 213 -11.06 3.73 -24.42
C HIS A 213 -9.81 4.65 -24.43
N GLY A 214 -8.62 4.12 -24.75
CA GLY A 214 -7.43 4.97 -24.96
C GLY A 214 -6.11 4.49 -24.35
N GLY A 215 -6.02 3.23 -23.90
CA GLY A 215 -4.73 2.63 -23.55
C GLY A 215 -3.92 2.30 -24.81
N ASN A 216 -2.59 2.35 -24.75
CA ASN A 216 -1.76 1.77 -25.81
C ASN A 216 -1.83 0.24 -25.68
N PRO A 217 -2.52 -0.49 -26.58
CA PRO A 217 -2.71 -1.92 -26.45
C PRO A 217 -1.41 -2.71 -26.64
N ASP A 218 -0.37 -2.08 -27.19
CA ASP A 218 0.88 -2.73 -27.59
C ASP A 218 2.02 -2.52 -26.59
N ALA A 219 1.79 -1.80 -25.49
CA ALA A 219 2.81 -1.51 -24.49
C ALA A 219 2.54 -2.26 -23.17
N ASP A 220 3.47 -3.13 -22.79
CA ASP A 220 3.40 -3.93 -21.57
C ASP A 220 3.27 -3.07 -20.31
N GLY A 221 2.34 -3.44 -19.44
CA GLY A 221 2.18 -2.83 -18.12
C GLY A 221 1.97 -1.31 -18.14
N THR A 222 1.27 -0.76 -19.14
CA THR A 222 1.02 0.69 -19.27
C THR A 222 -0.42 1.12 -18.98
N GLY A 223 -1.30 0.23 -18.56
CA GLY A 223 -2.73 0.48 -18.39
C GLY A 223 -3.04 1.48 -17.27
N GLY A 224 -2.59 1.20 -16.05
CA GLY A 224 -2.79 2.08 -14.89
C GLY A 224 -4.27 2.48 -14.67
N TYR A 225 -4.53 3.51 -13.85
CA TYR A 225 -5.84 4.15 -13.88
C TYR A 225 -5.92 5.05 -15.12
N PRO A 226 -7.08 5.15 -15.80
CA PRO A 226 -7.26 6.15 -16.84
C PRO A 226 -6.97 7.54 -16.26
N ILE A 227 -6.06 8.28 -16.90
CA ILE A 227 -5.81 9.68 -16.57
C ILE A 227 -7.06 10.44 -17.01
N LEU A 228 -7.97 10.68 -16.06
CA LEU A 228 -8.87 11.80 -16.21
C LEU A 228 -7.98 13.03 -16.23
N GLU A 229 -7.93 13.76 -17.35
CA GLU A 229 -7.51 15.14 -17.30
C GLU A 229 -8.36 15.80 -16.22
N SER A 230 -7.78 15.95 -15.04
CA SER A 230 -8.28 16.94 -14.12
C SER A 230 -8.00 18.24 -14.86
N ASN A 231 -9.02 18.75 -15.55
CA ASN A 231 -9.35 20.15 -15.34
C ASN A 231 -9.35 20.27 -13.83
N ALA A 232 -8.22 20.71 -13.28
CA ALA A 232 -8.12 21.11 -11.92
C ALA A 232 -9.14 22.24 -11.79
N SER A 233 -10.39 21.91 -11.52
CA SER A 233 -11.15 22.68 -10.59
C SER A 233 -10.28 22.62 -9.37
N ASN A 234 -9.45 23.67 -9.22
CA ASN A 234 -8.85 24.04 -7.96
C ASN A 234 -9.82 23.58 -6.90
N GLY A 235 -9.40 22.64 -6.05
CA GLY A 235 -10.07 22.43 -4.80
C GLY A 235 -10.03 23.80 -4.14
N VAL A 236 -11.07 24.59 -4.36
CA VAL A 236 -11.27 25.86 -3.71
C VAL A 236 -11.55 25.42 -2.30
N ASN A 237 -10.47 25.26 -1.53
CA ASN A 237 -10.50 25.38 -0.09
C ASN A 237 -11.39 26.58 0.13
N ASN A 238 -12.58 26.31 0.64
CA ASN A 238 -13.67 27.25 0.65
C ASN A 238 -13.41 28.23 1.81
N TYR A 239 -12.28 28.93 1.76
CA TYR A 239 -11.88 29.99 2.67
C TYR A 239 -12.99 31.05 2.75
N PHE A 240 -13.78 31.18 1.69
CA PHE A 240 -15.01 31.96 1.69
C PHE A 240 -16.06 31.40 2.66
N LEU A 241 -16.35 30.10 2.61
CA LEU A 241 -17.28 29.46 3.55
C LEU A 241 -16.76 29.53 5.00
N THR A 242 -15.45 29.28 5.21
CA THR A 242 -14.80 29.41 6.51
C THR A 242 -14.80 30.86 7.02
N ALA A 243 -14.57 31.84 6.15
CA ALA A 243 -14.64 33.25 6.51
C ALA A 243 -16.08 33.68 6.85
N VAL A 244 -17.07 33.23 6.08
CA VAL A 244 -18.49 33.53 6.33
C VAL A 244 -18.97 32.91 7.65
N THR A 245 -18.60 31.66 7.95
CA THR A 245 -18.96 31.04 9.24
C THR A 245 -18.27 31.73 10.42
N SER A 246 -17.00 32.12 10.27
CA SER A 246 -16.27 32.89 11.29
C SER A 246 -16.92 34.24 11.58
N LEU A 247 -17.37 34.94 10.53
CA LEU A 247 -18.01 36.25 10.64
C LEU A 247 -19.40 36.15 11.30
N LEU A 248 -20.16 35.10 10.98
CA LEU A 248 -21.44 34.80 11.63
C LEU A 248 -21.27 34.50 13.12
N VAL A 249 -20.26 33.69 13.50
CA VAL A 249 -19.97 33.39 14.90
C VAL A 249 -19.58 34.67 15.66
N ALA A 250 -18.73 35.51 15.07
CA ALA A 250 -18.35 36.80 15.65
C ALA A 250 -19.55 37.73 15.84
N ALA A 251 -20.45 37.83 14.85
CA ALA A 251 -21.64 38.67 14.92
C ALA A 251 -22.59 38.22 16.05
N VAL A 252 -22.82 36.91 16.19
CA VAL A 252 -23.65 36.33 17.25
C VAL A 252 -23.04 36.63 18.63
N PHE A 253 -21.72 36.45 18.78
CA PHE A 253 -21.04 36.70 20.05
C PHE A 253 -21.11 38.18 20.45
N THR A 254 -20.90 39.08 19.48
CA THR A 254 -21.00 40.54 19.70
C THR A 254 -22.41 40.95 20.10
N PHE A 255 -23.44 40.35 19.49
CA PHE A 255 -24.84 40.60 19.80
C PHE A 255 -25.23 40.10 21.20
N ILE A 256 -24.75 38.93 21.62
CA ILE A 256 -24.96 38.40 22.97
C ILE A 256 -24.31 39.31 24.01
N VAL A 257 -23.06 39.73 23.79
CA VAL A 257 -22.35 40.68 24.67
C VAL A 257 -23.12 42.00 24.77
N TYR A 258 -23.57 42.56 23.64
CA TYR A 258 -24.38 43.78 23.64
C TYR A 258 -25.66 43.64 24.49
N LEU A 259 -26.38 42.52 24.35
CA LEU A 259 -27.59 42.26 25.16
C LEU A 259 -27.29 42.14 26.66
N LEU A 260 -26.15 41.53 27.02
CA LEU A 260 -25.72 41.42 28.42
C LEU A 260 -25.36 42.78 29.02
N PHE A 261 -24.72 43.67 28.26
CA PHE A 261 -24.36 45.02 28.73
C PHE A 261 -25.55 45.99 28.73
N LYS A 262 -26.52 45.82 27.84
CA LYS A 262 -27.76 46.64 27.82
C LYS A 262 -28.63 46.41 29.06
N LYS A 263 -28.48 45.28 29.77
CA LYS A 263 -29.25 44.95 30.98
C LYS A 263 -28.70 45.54 32.29
N LYS A 264 -27.69 46.41 32.29
CA LYS A 264 -27.35 47.22 33.47
C LYS A 264 -28.04 48.59 33.41
N PRO A 265 -29.21 48.78 34.04
CA PRO A 265 -29.71 50.13 34.28
C PRO A 265 -28.74 50.86 35.21
N ILE A 266 -28.31 52.05 34.80
CA ILE A 266 -27.63 53.02 35.65
C ILE A 266 -28.62 53.36 36.77
N LYS A 267 -28.39 52.80 37.97
CA LYS A 267 -29.02 53.33 39.19
C LYS A 267 -28.39 54.69 39.44
N LYS A 268 -29.14 55.76 39.14
CA LYS A 268 -28.94 57.06 39.79
C LYS A 268 -29.40 56.96 41.25
#